data_AF-A0A150R2M3-F1
#
_entry.id   AF-A0A150R2M3-F1
#
_cell.length_a   1.000
_cell.length_b   1.000
_cell.length_c   1.000
_cell.angle_alpha   90.00
_cell.angle_beta   90.00
_cell.angle_gamma   90.00
#
_symmetry.space_group_name_H-M   'P 1'
#
loop_
_entity.id
_entity.type
_entity.pdbx_description
1 polymer ?
#
loop_
_entity_poly.entity_id
_entity_poly.type
_entity_poly.pdbx_seq_one_letter_code
_entity_poly.pdbx_strand_id
1 'polypeptide(L)'
;MLFAGLGLASCWNSGACVEGDACECFNGDECYLGCDGDNCDQRCFQMDRCGAVCEHGCSFECFDVDECSASCGDDCDLDCHNTAACGAICDRNCRYECHDTSRCGVVVGSSSVVTCRNVGTCEVDCQGSCQVFCENVGGECRVTCLDGGAAVMCPDGSHACGGC
;
A
#
# COMPACT_ATOMS: atom_id res chain seq x y z
N MET A 1 31.43 31.91 0.44
CA MET A 1 30.11 31.32 0.73
C MET A 1 29.94 30.17 -0.23
N LEU A 2 30.24 28.95 0.21
CA LEU A 2 30.10 27.73 -0.59
C LEU A 2 28.63 27.30 -0.50
N PHE A 3 27.92 27.38 -1.62
CA PHE A 3 26.59 26.78 -1.75
C PHE A 3 26.77 25.27 -1.91
N ALA A 4 26.49 24.53 -0.84
CA ALA A 4 26.25 23.09 -0.91
C ALA A 4 24.87 22.90 -1.54
N GLY A 5 24.84 22.60 -2.84
CA GLY A 5 23.65 22.11 -3.50
C GLY A 5 23.40 20.68 -3.04
N LEU A 6 22.43 20.49 -2.17
CA LEU A 6 21.79 19.20 -1.94
C LEU A 6 21.05 18.86 -3.23
N GLY A 7 21.69 18.09 -4.10
CA GLY A 7 21.02 17.45 -5.21
C GLY A 7 20.07 16.42 -4.64
N LEU A 8 18.77 16.68 -4.72
CA LEU A 8 17.75 15.65 -4.61
C LEU A 8 18.08 14.63 -5.70
N ALA A 9 18.56 13.45 -5.30
CA ALA A 9 18.75 12.34 -6.22
C ALA A 9 17.37 11.93 -6.70
N SER A 10 16.96 12.52 -7.82
CA SER A 10 15.84 12.06 -8.60
C SER A 10 16.26 10.70 -9.13
N CYS A 11 15.75 9.62 -8.53
CA CYS A 11 15.96 8.25 -8.95
C CYS A 11 15.26 8.02 -10.29
N TRP A 12 15.85 8.57 -11.37
CA TRP A 12 15.47 8.21 -12.72
C TRP A 12 16.23 6.95 -13.12
N ASN A 13 15.49 5.83 -13.08
CA ASN A 13 15.61 4.73 -14.04
C ASN A 13 16.98 4.02 -14.08
N SER A 14 17.31 3.25 -13.03
CA SER A 14 18.02 1.94 -13.11
C SER A 14 18.55 1.39 -11.79
N GLY A 15 18.42 2.09 -10.66
CA GLY A 15 18.92 1.64 -9.35
C GLY A 15 17.80 1.42 -8.35
N ALA A 16 17.92 0.37 -7.53
CA ALA A 16 17.10 0.22 -6.33
C ALA A 16 17.42 1.34 -5.33
N CYS A 17 16.40 1.75 -4.57
CA CYS A 17 16.54 2.54 -3.35
C CYS A 17 17.49 1.84 -2.39
N VAL A 18 18.34 2.60 -1.71
CA VAL A 18 19.17 2.05 -0.65
C VAL A 18 18.35 2.03 0.64
N GLU A 19 18.61 1.07 1.52
CA GLU A 19 18.05 1.03 2.88
C GLU A 19 18.02 2.42 3.55
N GLY A 20 16.84 2.84 4.00
CA GLY A 20 16.62 4.13 4.67
C GLY A 20 16.56 5.36 3.76
N ASP A 21 16.76 5.22 2.45
CA ASP A 21 16.64 6.32 1.51
C ASP A 21 15.18 6.57 1.08
N ALA A 22 14.92 7.82 0.69
CA ALA A 22 13.70 8.22 0.01
C ALA A 22 13.89 8.16 -1.51
N CYS A 23 12.95 7.52 -2.20
CA CYS A 23 12.89 7.41 -3.64
C CYS A 23 11.56 7.94 -4.15
N GLU A 24 11.63 8.80 -5.17
CA GLU A 24 10.44 9.36 -5.77
C GLU A 24 10.43 9.25 -7.29
N CYS A 25 9.24 8.97 -7.82
CA CYS A 25 8.92 8.99 -9.25
C CYS A 25 7.79 9.98 -9.51
N PHE A 26 7.93 10.77 -10.58
CA PHE A 26 6.93 11.77 -10.95
C PHE A 26 6.87 12.07 -12.44
N ASN A 27 5.67 12.46 -12.93
CA ASN A 27 5.42 12.94 -14.30
C ASN A 27 5.96 12.01 -15.40
N GLY A 28 5.52 10.76 -15.41
CA GLY A 28 5.92 9.75 -16.38
C GLY A 28 4.87 8.65 -16.57
N ASP A 29 5.10 7.78 -17.56
CA ASP A 29 4.13 6.74 -17.90
C ASP A 29 4.20 5.58 -16.90
N GLU A 30 5.39 5.04 -16.64
CA GLU A 30 5.58 3.90 -15.73
C GLU A 30 6.81 4.09 -14.84
N CYS A 31 6.70 3.73 -13.56
CA CYS A 31 7.82 3.63 -12.63
C CYS A 31 7.72 2.37 -11.78
N TYR A 32 8.86 1.70 -11.56
CA TYR A 32 8.98 0.57 -10.64
C TYR A 32 10.13 0.85 -9.68
N LEU A 33 9.80 1.05 -8.42
CA LEU A 33 10.73 1.27 -7.32
C LEU A 33 11.07 -0.08 -6.68
N GLY A 34 12.35 -0.35 -6.50
CA GLY A 34 12.83 -1.49 -5.73
C GLY A 34 13.65 -0.98 -4.56
N CYS A 35 13.69 -1.73 -3.46
CA CYS A 35 14.53 -1.45 -2.29
C CYS A 35 15.64 -2.51 -2.18
N ASP A 36 16.89 -2.07 -2.07
CA ASP A 36 18.06 -2.88 -1.72
C ASP A 36 18.23 -2.83 -0.20
N GLY A 37 17.41 -3.63 0.49
CA GLY A 37 17.34 -3.71 1.95
C GLY A 37 15.92 -3.49 2.50
N ASP A 38 15.85 -2.96 3.71
CA ASP A 38 14.62 -2.68 4.45
C ASP A 38 14.41 -1.16 4.61
N ASN A 39 13.24 -0.75 5.11
CA ASN A 39 12.95 0.62 5.56
C ASN A 39 13.14 1.72 4.49
N CYS A 40 12.98 1.39 3.21
CA CYS A 40 12.94 2.39 2.15
C CYS A 40 11.65 3.21 2.23
N ASP A 41 11.75 4.50 1.87
CA ASP A 41 10.61 5.40 1.70
C ASP A 41 10.36 5.62 0.20
N GLN A 42 9.32 5.02 -0.34
CA GLN A 42 9.04 4.96 -1.78
C GLN A 42 7.80 5.78 -2.11
N ARG A 43 7.91 6.71 -3.06
CA ARG A 43 6.83 7.64 -3.40
C ARG A 43 6.63 7.75 -4.91
N CYS A 44 5.38 7.73 -5.33
CA CYS A 44 5.01 7.88 -6.73
C CYS A 44 3.85 8.85 -6.90
N PHE A 45 3.96 9.79 -7.84
CA PHE A 45 2.87 10.72 -8.10
C PHE A 45 2.78 11.28 -9.51
N GLN A 46 1.57 11.59 -9.97
CA GLN A 46 1.33 12.11 -11.32
C GLN A 46 1.92 11.17 -12.38
N MET A 47 1.54 9.89 -12.31
CA MET A 47 2.02 8.82 -13.20
C MET A 47 0.84 8.03 -13.75
N ASP A 48 1.00 7.32 -14.86
CA ASP A 48 -0.04 6.35 -15.28
C ASP A 48 0.08 5.07 -14.43
N ARG A 49 1.31 4.56 -14.22
CA ARG A 49 1.56 3.36 -13.43
C ARG A 49 2.72 3.49 -12.47
N CYS A 50 2.53 3.00 -11.25
CA CYS A 50 3.62 2.83 -10.30
C CYS A 50 3.62 1.44 -9.64
N GLY A 51 4.81 0.87 -9.49
CA GLY A 51 5.07 -0.33 -8.73
C GLY A 51 6.13 -0.10 -7.66
N ALA A 52 6.02 -0.79 -6.52
CA ALA A 52 7.04 -0.83 -5.48
C ALA A 52 7.30 -2.26 -4.99
N VAL A 53 8.56 -2.59 -4.73
CA VAL A 53 8.98 -3.84 -4.10
C VAL A 53 9.94 -3.55 -2.94
N CYS A 54 9.65 -4.14 -1.78
CA CYS A 54 10.48 -4.05 -0.59
C CYS A 54 10.44 -5.35 0.22
N GLU A 55 11.48 -5.61 1.01
CA GLU A 55 11.49 -6.70 1.99
C GLU A 55 10.71 -6.32 3.26
N HIS A 56 11.20 -5.47 4.15
CA HIS A 56 10.47 -5.15 5.40
C HIS A 56 10.48 -3.66 5.75
N GLY A 57 9.51 -3.22 6.54
CA GLY A 57 9.54 -1.91 7.20
C GLY A 57 9.41 -0.70 6.27
N CYS A 58 9.04 -0.90 5.01
CA CYS A 58 8.99 0.18 4.04
C CYS A 58 7.71 1.03 4.14
N SER A 59 7.83 2.30 3.79
CA SER A 59 6.71 3.15 3.43
C SER A 59 6.56 3.22 1.91
N PHE A 60 5.34 3.07 1.42
CA PHE A 60 5.02 3.31 0.02
C PHE A 60 3.80 4.22 -0.09
N GLU A 61 3.99 5.39 -0.69
CA GLU A 61 2.92 6.37 -0.96
C GLU A 61 2.69 6.51 -2.47
N CYS A 62 1.43 6.36 -2.88
CA CYS A 62 1.02 6.43 -4.26
C CYS A 62 -0.15 7.39 -4.42
N PHE A 63 0.06 8.52 -5.10
CA PHE A 63 -0.98 9.55 -5.22
C PHE A 63 -1.11 10.18 -6.60
N ASP A 64 -2.35 10.44 -7.03
CA ASP A 64 -2.64 10.93 -8.39
C ASP A 64 -2.04 10.01 -9.47
N VAL A 65 -2.31 8.70 -9.37
CA VAL A 65 -1.82 7.64 -10.28
C VAL A 65 -2.98 6.79 -10.76
N ASP A 66 -2.99 6.35 -12.03
CA ASP A 66 -4.07 5.48 -12.52
C ASP A 66 -4.01 4.08 -11.89
N GLU A 67 -2.85 3.43 -11.93
CA GLU A 67 -2.66 2.07 -11.42
C GLU A 67 -1.44 1.98 -10.49
N CYS A 68 -1.68 1.53 -9.26
CA CYS A 68 -0.64 1.35 -8.27
C CYS A 68 -0.53 -0.09 -7.79
N SER A 69 0.69 -0.61 -7.67
CA SER A 69 0.96 -1.95 -7.17
C SER A 69 2.11 -1.98 -6.17
N ALA A 70 1.99 -2.74 -5.09
CA ALA A 70 3.08 -2.91 -4.13
C ALA A 70 3.25 -4.38 -3.71
N SER A 71 4.50 -4.79 -3.48
CA SER A 71 4.84 -6.06 -2.83
C SER A 71 5.80 -5.77 -1.69
N CYS A 72 5.38 -6.12 -0.47
CA CYS A 72 6.14 -5.93 0.74
C CYS A 72 6.12 -7.20 1.59
N GLY A 73 7.15 -7.45 2.38
CA GLY A 73 7.15 -8.45 3.45
C GLY A 73 6.46 -7.90 4.69
N ASP A 74 7.11 -7.96 5.84
CA ASP A 74 6.51 -7.56 7.13
C ASP A 74 6.65 -6.06 7.42
N ASP A 75 5.76 -5.57 8.29
CA ASP A 75 5.85 -4.27 8.97
C ASP A 75 5.83 -3.06 8.02
N CYS A 76 5.16 -3.18 6.86
CA CYS A 76 5.11 -2.10 5.87
C CYS A 76 3.89 -1.19 6.05
N ASP A 77 4.07 0.09 5.71
CA ASP A 77 3.00 1.10 5.63
C ASP A 77 2.76 1.45 4.15
N LEU A 78 1.58 1.13 3.65
CA LEU A 78 1.18 1.32 2.25
C LEU A 78 0.01 2.30 2.19
N ASP A 79 0.20 3.45 1.53
CA ASP A 79 -0.82 4.49 1.36
C ASP A 79 -1.09 4.75 -0.13
N CYS A 80 -2.35 4.62 -0.52
CA CYS A 80 -2.84 4.86 -1.87
C CYS A 80 -3.99 5.85 -1.84
N HIS A 81 -3.83 6.98 -2.53
CA HIS A 81 -4.90 7.98 -2.60
C HIS A 81 -5.04 8.71 -3.93
N ASN A 82 -6.27 9.12 -4.27
CA ASN A 82 -6.59 9.71 -5.58
C ASN A 82 -6.12 8.83 -6.76
N THR A 83 -6.35 7.51 -6.67
CA THR A 83 -5.96 6.56 -7.72
C THR A 83 -7.15 5.88 -8.40
N ALA A 84 -6.97 5.32 -9.60
CA ALA A 84 -8.04 4.53 -10.22
C ALA A 84 -8.04 3.08 -9.71
N ALA A 85 -6.87 2.51 -9.42
CA ALA A 85 -6.73 1.20 -8.80
C ALA A 85 -5.46 1.13 -7.94
N CYS A 86 -5.56 0.55 -6.75
CA CYS A 86 -4.43 0.23 -5.91
C CYS A 86 -4.48 -1.24 -5.47
N GLY A 87 -3.41 -1.97 -5.76
CA GLY A 87 -3.20 -3.37 -5.43
C GLY A 87 -1.97 -3.55 -4.52
N ALA A 88 -2.04 -4.40 -3.49
CA ALA A 88 -0.85 -4.73 -2.71
C ALA A 88 -0.83 -6.17 -2.21
N ILE A 89 0.38 -6.70 -2.02
CA ILE A 89 0.66 -7.90 -1.25
C ILE A 89 1.58 -7.50 -0.10
N CYS A 90 1.21 -7.89 1.11
CA CYS A 90 1.97 -7.62 2.31
C CYS A 90 1.95 -8.85 3.23
N ASP A 91 3.08 -9.18 3.86
CA ASP A 91 3.14 -10.31 4.79
C ASP A 91 2.50 -9.91 6.13
N ARG A 92 3.23 -9.73 7.23
CA ARG A 92 2.61 -9.51 8.55
C ARG A 92 2.68 -8.06 9.00
N ASN A 93 1.81 -7.72 9.95
CA ASN A 93 1.81 -6.44 10.66
C ASN A 93 1.74 -5.20 9.73
N CYS A 94 1.15 -5.35 8.55
CA CYS A 94 1.11 -4.27 7.59
C CYS A 94 -0.01 -3.29 7.89
N ARG A 95 0.20 -2.02 7.55
CA ARG A 95 -0.86 -1.02 7.46
C ARG A 95 -1.10 -0.72 5.99
N TYR A 96 -2.33 -0.94 5.53
CA TYR A 96 -2.74 -0.55 4.18
C TYR A 96 -3.87 0.48 4.29
N GLU A 97 -3.63 1.70 3.82
CA GLU A 97 -4.64 2.75 3.70
C GLU A 97 -4.90 3.00 2.21
N CYS A 98 -6.16 2.83 1.80
CA CYS A 98 -6.59 3.09 0.43
C CYS A 98 -7.80 4.01 0.47
N HIS A 99 -7.63 5.22 -0.04
CA HIS A 99 -8.69 6.22 0.00
C HIS A 99 -8.86 7.01 -1.29
N ASP A 100 -10.04 7.60 -1.48
CA ASP A 100 -10.38 8.42 -2.65
C ASP A 100 -10.03 7.72 -3.98
N THR A 101 -10.27 6.41 -4.02
CA THR A 101 -9.80 5.50 -5.07
C THR A 101 -10.95 4.66 -5.62
N SER A 102 -10.96 4.33 -6.92
CA SER A 102 -12.08 3.55 -7.46
C SER A 102 -12.05 2.07 -7.03
N ARG A 103 -10.88 1.45 -6.94
CA ARG A 103 -10.71 0.02 -6.61
C ARG A 103 -9.50 -0.20 -5.71
N CYS A 104 -9.71 -0.83 -4.56
CA CYS A 104 -8.65 -1.26 -3.66
C CYS A 104 -8.65 -2.79 -3.55
N GLY A 105 -7.48 -3.38 -3.66
CA GLY A 105 -7.26 -4.82 -3.52
C GLY A 105 -6.01 -5.10 -2.71
N VAL A 106 -6.11 -5.88 -1.64
CA VAL A 106 -4.92 -6.23 -0.85
C VAL A 106 -4.96 -7.66 -0.33
N VAL A 107 -3.80 -8.33 -0.39
CA VAL A 107 -3.53 -9.58 0.32
C VAL A 107 -2.63 -9.25 1.51
N VAL A 108 -3.09 -9.56 2.72
CA VAL A 108 -2.33 -9.31 3.96
C VAL A 108 -2.21 -10.57 4.80
N GLY A 109 -1.06 -10.79 5.41
CA GLY A 109 -0.86 -11.77 6.46
C GLY A 109 -1.28 -11.28 7.84
N SER A 110 -0.88 -12.04 8.86
CA SER A 110 -1.33 -11.88 10.25
C SER A 110 -1.02 -10.50 10.85
N SER A 111 -1.90 -10.08 11.76
CA SER A 111 -1.83 -8.83 12.53
C SER A 111 -1.84 -7.55 11.69
N SER A 112 -2.29 -7.63 10.44
CA SER A 112 -2.37 -6.47 9.55
C SER A 112 -3.66 -5.68 9.74
N VAL A 113 -3.60 -4.38 9.42
CA VAL A 113 -4.72 -3.45 9.46
C VAL A 113 -4.93 -2.86 8.08
N VAL A 114 -6.16 -2.95 7.59
CA VAL A 114 -6.59 -2.45 6.28
C VAL A 114 -7.65 -1.39 6.48
N THR A 115 -7.49 -0.23 5.86
CA THR A 115 -8.48 0.86 5.87
C THR A 115 -8.82 1.26 4.45
N CYS A 116 -10.09 1.12 4.08
CA CYS A 116 -10.66 1.53 2.81
C CYS A 116 -11.62 2.70 3.06
N ARG A 117 -11.35 3.89 2.51
CA ARG A 117 -12.15 5.11 2.74
C ARG A 117 -12.54 5.83 1.46
N ASN A 118 -13.82 6.11 1.24
CA ASN A 118 -14.31 6.79 0.03
C ASN A 118 -13.93 6.05 -1.26
N VAL A 119 -14.09 4.72 -1.28
CA VAL A 119 -13.67 3.88 -2.42
C VAL A 119 -14.84 3.27 -3.16
N GLY A 120 -14.66 2.96 -4.44
CA GLY A 120 -15.69 2.25 -5.22
C GLY A 120 -15.88 0.81 -4.78
N THR A 121 -14.78 0.07 -4.62
CA THR A 121 -14.76 -1.32 -4.13
C THR A 121 -13.52 -1.57 -3.27
N CYS A 122 -13.66 -2.43 -2.26
CA CYS A 122 -12.57 -2.84 -1.39
C CYS A 122 -12.57 -4.37 -1.29
N GLU A 123 -11.52 -5.01 -1.81
CA GLU A 123 -11.32 -6.46 -1.76
C GLU A 123 -10.10 -6.79 -0.91
N VAL A 124 -10.31 -7.52 0.18
CA VAL A 124 -9.26 -7.86 1.16
C VAL A 124 -9.21 -9.37 1.32
N ASP A 125 -8.02 -9.94 1.14
CA ASP A 125 -7.73 -11.35 1.40
C ASP A 125 -6.74 -11.47 2.58
N CYS A 126 -7.24 -11.98 3.70
CA CYS A 126 -6.46 -12.12 4.93
C CYS A 126 -5.91 -13.54 5.05
N GLN A 127 -4.59 -13.69 4.90
CA GLN A 127 -3.84 -14.92 5.11
C GLN A 127 -3.54 -15.22 6.58
N GLY A 128 -4.16 -14.49 7.51
CA GLY A 128 -3.96 -14.58 8.95
C GLY A 128 -4.99 -13.76 9.71
N SER A 129 -4.68 -13.40 10.96
CA SER A 129 -5.50 -12.42 11.68
C SER A 129 -5.39 -11.05 11.02
N CYS A 130 -6.50 -10.34 10.83
CA CYS A 130 -6.47 -8.99 10.23
C CYS A 130 -7.68 -8.19 10.72
N GLN A 131 -7.57 -6.85 10.67
CA GLN A 131 -8.68 -5.94 10.90
C GLN A 131 -8.89 -5.06 9.67
N VAL A 132 -10.15 -4.93 9.24
CA VAL A 132 -10.54 -4.20 8.03
C VAL A 132 -11.59 -3.16 8.39
N PHE A 133 -11.27 -1.89 8.10
CA PHE A 133 -12.15 -0.75 8.27
C PHE A 133 -12.64 -0.31 6.89
N CYS A 134 -13.96 -0.31 6.70
CA CYS A 134 -14.59 0.08 5.44
C CYS A 134 -15.50 1.29 5.68
N GLU A 135 -15.08 2.45 5.19
CA GLU A 135 -15.75 3.74 5.37
C GLU A 135 -16.18 4.30 4.01
N ASN A 136 -17.47 4.59 3.83
CA ASN A 136 -17.99 5.16 2.58
C ASN A 136 -17.61 4.36 1.32
N VAL A 137 -17.67 3.03 1.39
CA VAL A 137 -17.46 2.16 0.22
C VAL A 137 -18.72 2.15 -0.64
N GLY A 138 -18.62 2.55 -1.91
CA GLY A 138 -19.77 2.66 -2.80
C GLY A 138 -20.37 1.31 -3.23
N GLY A 139 -19.52 0.28 -3.31
CA GLY A 139 -19.87 -1.10 -3.63
C GLY A 139 -19.75 -2.05 -2.42
N GLU A 140 -19.26 -3.26 -2.65
CA GLU A 140 -19.00 -4.23 -1.59
C GLU A 140 -17.63 -4.00 -0.95
N CYS A 141 -17.60 -4.12 0.38
CA CYS A 141 -16.37 -4.39 1.15
C CYS A 141 -16.28 -5.91 1.35
N ARG A 142 -15.48 -6.57 0.52
CA ARG A 142 -15.32 -8.03 0.55
C ARG A 142 -14.08 -8.39 1.36
N VAL A 143 -14.28 -9.10 2.46
CA VAL A 143 -13.19 -9.63 3.29
C VAL A 143 -13.23 -11.15 3.25
N THR A 144 -12.12 -11.75 2.81
CA THR A 144 -11.92 -13.20 2.75
C THR A 144 -10.91 -13.61 3.82
N CYS A 145 -11.24 -14.61 4.64
CA CYS A 145 -10.33 -15.16 5.63
C CYS A 145 -9.67 -16.46 5.12
N LEU A 146 -8.43 -16.73 5.55
CA LEU A 146 -7.64 -17.91 5.13
C LEU A 146 -8.38 -19.25 5.23
N ASP A 147 -9.18 -19.44 6.27
CA ASP A 147 -9.94 -20.67 6.51
C ASP A 147 -11.23 -20.78 5.66
N GLY A 148 -11.49 -19.79 4.80
CA GLY A 148 -12.74 -19.63 4.06
C GLY A 148 -13.91 -19.21 4.95
N GLY A 149 -13.65 -18.89 6.22
CA GLY A 149 -14.63 -18.37 7.15
C GLY A 149 -15.09 -16.97 6.76
N ALA A 150 -16.29 -16.60 7.21
CA ALA A 150 -16.77 -15.23 7.10
C ALA A 150 -16.04 -14.35 8.13
N ALA A 151 -15.63 -13.15 7.71
CA ALA A 151 -15.12 -12.15 8.63
C ALA A 151 -16.17 -11.81 9.71
N VAL A 152 -15.71 -11.69 10.96
CA VAL A 152 -16.58 -11.29 12.07
C VAL A 152 -16.70 -9.77 12.11
N MET A 153 -17.87 -9.24 12.43
CA MET A 153 -18.05 -7.81 12.63
C MET A 153 -17.78 -7.48 14.10
N CYS A 154 -16.82 -6.59 14.34
CA CYS A 154 -16.38 -6.18 15.67
C CYS A 154 -17.20 -5.00 16.22
N PRO A 155 -17.20 -4.76 17.56
CA PRO A 155 -17.97 -3.69 18.18
C PRO A 155 -17.60 -2.27 17.71
N ASP A 156 -16.40 -2.10 17.18
CA ASP A 156 -15.90 -0.85 16.60
C ASP A 156 -16.32 -0.64 15.13
N GLY A 157 -17.04 -1.60 14.55
CA GLY A 157 -17.50 -1.56 13.16
C GLY A 157 -16.51 -2.16 12.15
N SER A 158 -15.35 -2.64 12.59
CA SER A 158 -14.41 -3.34 11.71
C SER A 158 -14.88 -4.76 11.35
N HIS A 159 -14.35 -5.29 10.25
CA HIS A 159 -14.41 -6.70 9.91
C HIS A 159 -13.07 -7.34 10.30
N ALA A 160 -13.10 -8.51 10.95
CA ALA A 160 -11.88 -9.17 11.37
C ALA A 160 -11.83 -10.65 10.98
N CYS A 161 -10.64 -11.10 10.62
CA CYS A 161 -10.28 -12.52 10.58
C CYS A 161 -9.45 -12.84 11.82
N GLY A 162 -9.69 -13.97 12.48
CA GLY A 162 -9.00 -14.34 13.72
C GLY A 162 -9.58 -13.76 15.02
N GLY A 163 -10.71 -13.05 14.94
CA GLY A 163 -11.45 -12.52 16.09
C GLY A 163 -11.30 -11.01 16.30
N CYS A 164 -12.06 -10.51 17.27
CA CYS A 164 -11.95 -9.19 17.87
C CYS A 164 -11.37 -9.40 19.30
#